data_AF-A0A960N4R0-F1
#
_entry.id   AF-A0A960N4R0-F1
#
_cell.length_a   1.000
_cell.length_b   1.000
_cell.length_c   1.000
_cell.angle_alpha   90.00
_cell.angle_beta   90.00
_cell.angle_gamma   90.00
#
_symmetry.space_group_name_H-M   'P 1'
#
loop_
_entity.id
_entity.type
_entity.pdbx_description
1 polymer ?
#
loop_
_entity_poly.entity_id
_entity_poly.type
_entity_poly.pdbx_seq_one_letter_code
_entity_poly.pdbx_strand_id
1 'polypeptide(L)' 'MNQRLLVGTRKGLFIYENSSAGWRRLHFEFAGVQVPFVLSDRRDGSLYAALHHGHFGD' A
#
# COMPACT_ATOMS: atom_id res chain seq x y z
N MET A 1 5.29 -15.66 -10.96
CA MET A 1 4.58 -14.83 -9.95
C MET A 1 5.04 -13.39 -10.13
N ASN A 2 4.13 -12.43 -10.36
CA ASN A 2 4.51 -11.02 -10.41
C ASN A 2 4.82 -10.54 -8.98
N GLN A 3 6.04 -10.06 -8.76
CA GLN A 3 6.43 -9.48 -7.47
C GLN A 3 5.77 -8.11 -7.34
N ARG A 4 5.04 -7.90 -6.24
CA ARG A 4 4.46 -6.60 -5.90
C ARG A 4 5.28 -5.93 -4.81
N LEU A 5 5.50 -4.63 -4.95
CA LEU A 5 6.08 -3.78 -3.92
C LEU A 5 4.99 -2.86 -3.38
N LEU A 6 4.80 -2.86 -2.07
CA LEU A 6 3.81 -2.08 -1.35
C LEU A 6 4.54 -1.00 -0.55
N VAL A 7 4.23 0.27 -0.81
CA VAL A 7 4.93 1.40 -0.19
C VAL A 7 3.92 2.30 0.51
N GLY A 8 3.79 2.11 1.83
CA GLY A 8 3.05 3.00 2.71
C GLY A 8 3.83 4.31 2.94
N THR A 9 3.17 5.45 2.78
CA THR A 9 3.79 6.78 2.91
C THR A 9 2.87 7.74 3.66
N ARG A 10 3.37 8.95 3.96
CA ARG A 10 2.53 10.08 4.45
C ARG A 10 1.58 10.65 3.37
N LYS A 11 1.65 10.16 2.14
CA LYS A 11 0.83 10.62 1.01
C LYS A 11 -0.15 9.58 0.51
N GLY A 12 -0.16 8.37 1.08
CA GLY A 12 -0.99 7.26 0.64
C GLY A 12 -0.18 5.97 0.47
N LEU A 13 -0.79 4.99 -0.18
CA LEU A 13 -0.21 3.69 -0.49
C LEU A 13 0.08 3.57 -1.98
N PHE A 14 1.34 3.36 -2.35
CA PHE A 14 1.71 3.01 -3.72
C PHE A 14 1.87 1.50 -3.88
N ILE A 15 1.34 0.96 -4.97
CA ILE A 15 1.51 -0.45 -5.36
C ILE A 15 2.28 -0.47 -6.68
N TYR A 16 3.39 -1.18 -6.71
CA TYR A 16 4.18 -1.41 -7.92
C TYR A 16 4.19 -2.90 -8.26
N GLU A 17 4.35 -3.20 -9.54
CA GLU A 17 4.70 -4.52 -10.03
C GLU A 17 6.08 -4.52 -10.68
N ASN A 18 6.81 -5.62 -10.49
CA ASN A 18 8.01 -5.89 -11.26
C ASN A 18 7.61 -6.42 -12.64
N SER A 19 8.10 -5.80 -13.70
CA SER A 19 7.91 -6.22 -15.10
C SER A 19 9.26 -6.42 -15.78
N SER A 20 9.26 -6.95 -17.02
CA SER A 20 10.49 -7.07 -17.82
C SER A 20 11.18 -5.73 -18.11
N ALA A 21 10.42 -4.62 -18.08
CA ALA A 21 10.93 -3.26 -18.25
C ALA A 21 11.25 -2.57 -16.91
N GLY A 22 11.25 -3.31 -15.79
CA GLY A 22 11.47 -2.79 -14.45
C GLY A 22 10.17 -2.55 -13.68
N TRP A 23 10.26 -1.78 -12.60
CA TRP A 23 9.14 -1.50 -11.70
C TRP A 23 8.16 -0.50 -12.32
N ARG A 24 6.88 -0.87 -12.36
CA ARG A 24 5.78 -0.02 -12.83
C ARG A 24 4.78 0.20 -11.71
N ARG A 25 4.36 1.45 -11.51
CA ARG A 25 3.27 1.77 -10.58
C ARG A 25 1.96 1.20 -11.13
N LEU A 26 1.31 0.35 -10.34
CA LEU A 26 -0.03 -0.18 -10.60
C LEU A 26 -1.12 0.71 -10.04
N HIS A 27 -1.02 1.04 -8.75
CA HIS A 27 -2.06 1.76 -8.03
C HIS A 27 -1.46 2.82 -7.10
N PHE A 28 -2.31 3.80 -6.77
CA PHE A 28 -2.08 4.78 -5.72
C PHE A 28 -3.38 4.95 -4.94
N GLU A 29 -3.42 4.37 -3.76
CA GLU A 29 -4.60 4.31 -2.89
C GLU A 29 -4.46 5.29 -1.71
N PHE A 30 -5.57 5.73 -1.14
CA PHE A 30 -5.62 6.61 0.03
C PHE A 30 -4.83 7.92 -0.15
N ALA A 31 -4.98 8.56 -1.30
CA ALA A 31 -4.25 9.79 -1.64
C ALA A 31 -4.41 10.87 -0.56
N GLY A 32 -3.28 11.37 -0.04
CA GLY A 32 -3.24 12.40 1.00
C GLY A 32 -3.40 11.87 2.44
N VAL A 33 -3.74 10.59 2.62
CA VAL A 33 -3.87 9.95 3.93
C VAL A 33 -2.60 9.18 4.24
N GLN A 34 -2.07 9.29 5.46
CA GLN A 34 -0.89 8.53 5.84
C GLN A 34 -1.21 7.04 6.01
N VAL A 35 -0.37 6.19 5.43
CA VAL A 35 -0.43 4.73 5.55
C VAL A 35 0.86 4.24 6.22
N PRO A 36 0.91 4.11 7.56
CA PRO A 36 2.12 3.70 8.27
C PRO A 36 2.40 2.20 8.18
N PHE A 37 1.37 1.37 7.96
CA PHE A 37 1.49 -0.09 7.88
C PHE A 37 0.63 -0.63 6.75
N VAL A 38 1.18 -1.63 6.06
CA VAL A 38 0.50 -2.40 5.02
C VAL A 38 0.86 -3.88 5.19
N LEU A 39 -0.14 -4.76 5.12
CA LEU A 39 0.02 -6.20 5.27
C LEU A 39 -0.63 -6.93 4.10
N SER A 40 0.14 -7.75 3.40
CA SER A 40 -0.41 -8.74 2.47
C SER A 40 -0.72 -10.02 3.22
N ASP A 41 -1.99 -10.35 3.34
CA ASP A 41 -2.44 -11.56 4.02
C ASP A 41 -2.57 -12.72 3.04
N ARG A 42 -1.79 -13.77 3.26
CA ARG A 42 -1.78 -14.97 2.42
C ARG A 42 -2.96 -15.90 2.68
N ARG A 43 -3.68 -15.71 3.78
CA ARG A 43 -4.79 -16.60 4.17
C ARG A 43 -6.01 -16.39 3.31
N ASP A 44 -6.27 -15.15 2.90
CA ASP A 44 -7.44 -14.75 2.12
C ASP A 44 -7.09 -13.93 0.87
N GLY A 45 -5.82 -13.56 0.69
CA GLY A 45 -5.37 -12.74 -0.43
C GLY A 45 -5.66 -11.24 -0.27
N SER A 46 -6.13 -10.82 0.90
CA SER A 46 -6.44 -9.43 1.20
C SER A 46 -5.19 -8.57 1.37
N LEU A 47 -5.34 -7.27 1.08
CA LEU A 47 -4.36 -6.25 1.40
C LEU A 47 -4.95 -5.34 2.48
N TYR A 48 -4.37 -5.38 3.68
CA TYR A 48 -4.78 -4.53 4.79
C TYR A 48 -3.88 -3.30 4.86
N ALA A 49 -4.48 -2.13 5.03
CA ALA A 49 -3.79 -0.86 5.23
C ALA A 49 -4.29 -0.20 6.52
N ALA A 50 -3.36 0.14 7.42
CA ALA A 50 -3.68 1.02 8.53
C ALA A 50 -3.70 2.46 8.01
N LEU A 51 -4.73 3.24 8.34
CA LEU A 51 -4.86 4.63 7.92
C LEU A 51 -4.74 5.56 9.13
N HIS A 52 -3.97 6.63 8.99
CA HIS A 52 -3.87 7.67 10.01
C HIS A 52 -4.68 8.90 9.57
N HIS A 53 -5.94 8.96 10.02
CA HIS A 53 -6.91 10.02 9.67
C HIS A 53 -6.91 11.21 10.63
N GLY A 54 -6.07 11.22 11.67
CA GLY A 54 -6.19 12.17 12.78
C GLY A 54 -7.33 11.74 13.72
N HIS A 55 -7.04 11.72 15.02
CA HIS A 55 -7.85 11.18 16.13
C HIS A 55 -7.83 9.65 16.26
N PHE A 56 -6.78 9.15 16.91
CA PHE A 56 -6.92 7.99 17.78
C PHE A 56 -6.95 8.50 19.22
N GLY A 57 -8.15 8.71 19.77
CA GLY A 57 -8.36 8.91 21.21
C GLY A 57 -8.45 10.34 21.75
N ASP A 58 -9.10 11.26 21.01
CA ASP A 58 -9.74 12.43 21.63
C ASP A 58 -11.23 12.15 21.88
#